data_AF-A0A1G4RS23-F1
#
_entry.id   AF-A0A1G4RS23-F1
#
_cell.length_a   1.000
_cell.length_b   1.000
_cell.length_c   1.000
_cell.angle_alpha   90.00
_cell.angle_beta   90.00
_cell.angle_gamma   90.00
#
_symmetry.space_group_name_H-M   'P 1'
#
loop_
_entity.id
_entity.type
_entity.pdbx_description
1 polymer ?
#
loop_
_entity_poly.entity_id
_entity_poly.type
_entity_poly.pdbx_seq_one_letter_code
_entity_poly.pdbx_strand_id
1 'polypeptide(L)'
;MNRRKFTITHSSLLLYSCLGLFVIRDCLRVLRGRFVFGLSGWEFERFTSPLMTTLSFLSIILLILYVLIFVRTRLAFRLRCCVYIIGFLSLMWTIHSLITVPGYNIGTLDGTAKTIWICMFGVYLGYDEESWYRIKKVIPYLAMVYMFLSFGYVMYIRMNGMWHQQTNQAPYWMTYSTAIWLLAYLAFCFENIKRKDSNRLLLLLVMNAFIVAFTISRGWLIQTIFLMTMFIISSSASKVSKRRLVLLLIIILGIGTYILRQDIALYLTSYITKFQTAASRESQYASFFSQVSLTDLIVGKGEYASYTYRNVQNYIYIDNSYLYYAFHFGAVYALIILGMELFEAIKVLRNSKDIQDRKIGLILFMWIAALSGASVFCAGYEVSLRVLFIMILIGRSAFITDQYRFGQFDSEI
;
A
#
# COMPACT_ATOMS: atom_id res chain seq x y z
N MET A 1 -32.74 -10.69 2.03
CA MET A 1 -31.40 -10.35 2.54
C MET A 1 -31.52 -9.96 4.01
N ASN A 2 -31.40 -10.93 4.93
CA ASN A 2 -31.60 -10.73 6.36
C ASN A 2 -30.49 -9.85 6.96
N ARG A 3 -30.87 -8.76 7.62
CA ARG A 3 -29.96 -7.93 8.42
C ARG A 3 -29.49 -8.73 9.63
N ARG A 4 -28.41 -9.50 9.51
CA ARG A 4 -27.69 -10.02 10.68
C ARG A 4 -27.20 -8.81 11.47
N LYS A 5 -27.76 -8.58 12.67
CA LYS A 5 -27.23 -7.65 13.67
C LYS A 5 -25.72 -7.91 13.82
N PHE A 6 -24.95 -6.85 14.02
CA PHE A 6 -23.50 -6.92 14.20
C PHE A 6 -23.20 -7.57 15.56
N THR A 7 -23.31 -8.90 15.64
CA THR A 7 -22.89 -9.66 16.82
C THR A 7 -21.37 -9.78 16.79
N ILE A 8 -20.71 -9.22 17.80
CA ILE A 8 -19.26 -9.37 17.98
C ILE A 8 -19.03 -10.82 18.42
N THR A 9 -18.46 -11.62 17.52
CA THR A 9 -17.98 -12.97 17.82
C THR A 9 -16.51 -12.90 18.28
N HIS A 10 -16.03 -13.92 18.98
CA HIS A 10 -14.61 -14.02 19.40
C HIS A 10 -13.64 -13.83 18.23
N SER A 11 -13.98 -14.36 17.05
CA SER A 11 -13.17 -14.19 15.86
C SER A 11 -13.22 -12.77 15.31
N SER A 12 -14.36 -12.07 15.36
CA SER A 12 -14.44 -10.66 14.95
C SER A 12 -13.61 -9.79 15.89
N LEU A 13 -13.65 -10.06 17.19
CA LEU A 13 -12.84 -9.36 18.18
C LEU A 13 -11.34 -9.51 17.87
N LEU A 14 -10.87 -10.72 17.60
CA LEU A 14 -9.45 -10.97 17.34
C LEU A 14 -8.96 -10.24 16.07
N LEU A 15 -9.70 -10.34 14.96
CA LEU A 15 -9.36 -9.66 13.71
C LEU A 15 -9.39 -8.14 13.84
N TYR A 16 -10.42 -7.59 14.49
CA TYR A 16 -10.55 -6.14 14.65
C TYR A 16 -9.54 -5.58 15.64
N SER A 17 -9.17 -6.33 16.68
CA SER A 17 -8.07 -5.98 17.57
C SER A 17 -6.75 -5.92 16.82
N CYS A 18 -6.45 -6.92 15.98
CA CYS A 18 -5.27 -6.89 15.11
C CYS A 18 -5.22 -5.63 14.24
N LEU A 19 -6.30 -5.34 13.51
CA LEU A 19 -6.39 -4.15 12.65
C LEU A 19 -6.33 -2.85 13.45
N GLY A 20 -6.96 -2.81 14.63
CA GLY A 20 -6.96 -1.67 15.54
C GLY A 20 -5.55 -1.36 16.07
N LEU A 21 -4.77 -2.38 16.43
CA LEU A 21 -3.38 -2.21 16.88
C LEU A 21 -2.49 -1.61 15.78
N PHE A 22 -2.69 -2.01 14.51
CA PHE A 22 -2.01 -1.36 13.39
C PHE A 22 -2.34 0.12 13.28
N VAL A 23 -3.62 0.49 13.40
CA VAL A 23 -4.07 1.89 13.38
C VAL A 23 -3.48 2.66 14.56
N ILE A 24 -3.56 2.13 15.77
CA ILE A 24 -3.05 2.79 16.98
C ILE A 24 -1.54 3.04 16.84
N ARG A 25 -0.78 2.05 16.38
CA ARG A 25 0.65 2.19 16.12
C ARG A 25 0.93 3.29 15.10
N ASP A 26 0.26 3.27 13.95
CA ASP A 26 0.50 4.26 12.89
C ASP A 26 0.10 5.67 13.33
N CYS A 27 -1.01 5.80 14.06
CA CYS A 27 -1.41 7.04 14.71
C CYS A 27 -0.35 7.52 15.71
N LEU A 28 0.20 6.65 16.56
CA LEU A 28 1.20 7.04 17.55
C LEU A 28 2.53 7.45 16.91
N ARG A 29 3.01 6.71 15.91
CA ARG A 29 4.23 7.06 15.13
C ARG A 29 4.15 8.47 14.56
N VAL A 30 2.96 8.85 14.13
CA VAL A 30 2.69 10.09 13.41
C VAL A 30 2.30 11.23 14.36
N LEU A 31 1.37 11.03 15.30
CA LEU A 31 0.89 12.06 16.24
C LEU A 31 1.91 12.46 17.30
N ARG A 32 2.81 11.54 17.70
CA ARG A 32 3.89 11.83 18.66
C ARG A 32 5.24 12.07 17.99
N GLY A 33 5.33 11.90 16.68
CA GLY A 33 6.55 12.26 15.96
C GLY A 33 6.72 13.77 15.92
N ARG A 34 7.91 14.22 15.60
CA ARG A 34 8.28 15.63 15.64
C ARG A 34 9.04 16.04 14.39
N PHE A 35 8.85 17.28 13.99
CA PHE A 35 9.69 17.89 12.96
C PHE A 35 10.99 18.36 13.62
N VAL A 36 12.12 17.93 13.07
CA VAL A 36 13.47 18.29 13.52
C VAL A 36 14.22 18.91 12.35
N PHE A 37 15.08 19.89 12.61
CA PHE A 37 15.90 20.49 11.57
C PHE A 37 17.16 19.66 11.35
N GLY A 38 17.28 19.02 10.18
CA GLY A 38 18.41 18.21 9.76
C GLY A 38 19.25 18.87 8.65
N LEU A 39 20.22 18.11 8.11
CA LEU A 39 21.18 18.59 7.12
C LEU A 39 20.55 19.02 5.79
N SER A 40 19.38 18.47 5.46
CA SER A 40 18.64 18.76 4.23
C SER A 40 17.45 19.70 4.43
N GLY A 41 17.34 20.30 5.62
CA GLY A 41 16.20 21.07 6.09
C GLY A 41 15.40 20.31 7.14
N TRP A 42 14.14 20.65 7.31
CA TRP A 42 13.28 19.99 8.28
C TRP A 42 12.90 18.56 7.85
N GLU A 43 13.12 17.62 8.74
CA GLU A 43 12.86 16.19 8.62
C GLU A 43 11.84 15.77 9.68
N PHE A 44 11.05 14.73 9.40
CA PHE A 44 10.09 14.22 10.37
C PHE A 44 10.67 13.00 11.07
N GLU A 45 11.04 13.16 12.34
CA GLU A 45 11.40 12.05 13.21
C GLU A 45 10.13 11.36 13.70
N ARG A 46 9.93 10.11 13.24
CA ARG A 46 8.82 9.27 13.70
C ARG A 46 9.00 8.95 15.18
N PHE A 47 7.88 8.89 15.90
CA PHE A 47 7.93 8.41 17.27
C PHE A 47 8.24 6.91 17.31
N THR A 48 9.44 6.57 17.76
CA THR A 48 9.88 5.20 18.04
C THR A 48 9.92 4.98 19.54
N SER A 49 9.25 3.92 20.02
CA SER A 49 9.31 3.52 21.43
C SER A 49 9.12 2.01 21.58
N PRO A 50 9.55 1.41 22.70
CA PRO A 50 9.26 0.00 23.00
C PRO A 50 7.76 -0.33 22.93
N LEU A 51 6.88 0.62 23.24
CA LEU A 51 5.44 0.46 23.06
C LEU A 51 5.06 0.19 21.60
N MET A 52 5.67 0.89 20.63
CA MET A 52 5.37 0.70 19.20
C MET A 52 5.77 -0.70 18.72
N THR A 53 6.94 -1.14 19.17
CA THR A 53 7.45 -2.51 19.01
C THR A 53 6.44 -3.53 19.56
N THR A 54 5.99 -3.35 20.80
CA THR A 54 5.01 -4.25 21.45
C THR A 54 3.67 -4.29 20.70
N LEU A 55 3.12 -3.13 20.30
CA LEU A 55 1.86 -3.06 19.56
C LEU A 55 1.96 -3.78 18.22
N SER A 56 3.09 -3.64 17.54
CA SER A 56 3.35 -4.30 16.27
C SER A 56 3.50 -5.82 16.44
N PHE A 57 4.23 -6.27 17.46
CA PHE A 57 4.38 -7.69 17.77
C PHE A 57 3.04 -8.33 18.14
N LEU A 58 2.24 -7.65 18.96
CA LEU A 58 0.91 -8.11 19.33
C LEU A 58 -0.02 -8.19 18.12
N SER A 59 -0.03 -7.19 17.23
CA SER A 59 -0.89 -7.25 16.03
C SER A 59 -0.58 -8.46 15.16
N ILE A 60 0.70 -8.82 15.05
CA ILE A 60 1.16 -10.02 14.31
C ILE A 60 0.70 -11.30 14.99
N ILE A 61 0.91 -11.43 16.30
CA ILE A 61 0.47 -12.62 17.03
C ILE A 61 -1.04 -12.80 16.87
N LEU A 62 -1.82 -11.73 17.03
CA LEU A 62 -3.27 -11.81 16.85
C LEU A 62 -3.66 -12.18 15.41
N LEU A 63 -2.94 -11.70 14.41
CA LEU A 63 -3.15 -12.07 13.00
C LEU A 63 -2.88 -13.56 12.77
N ILE A 64 -1.74 -14.07 13.26
CA ILE A 64 -1.37 -15.48 13.15
C ILE A 64 -2.37 -16.36 13.88
N LEU A 65 -2.71 -16.04 15.13
CA LEU A 65 -3.70 -16.76 15.91
C LEU A 65 -5.07 -16.76 15.22
N TYR A 66 -5.47 -15.63 14.63
CA TYR A 66 -6.72 -15.57 13.88
C TYR A 66 -6.71 -16.55 12.70
N VAL A 67 -5.65 -16.54 11.89
CA VAL A 67 -5.53 -17.45 10.75
C VAL A 67 -5.53 -18.91 11.22
N LEU A 68 -4.76 -19.26 12.25
CA LEU A 68 -4.67 -20.64 12.73
C LEU A 68 -5.97 -21.17 13.34
N ILE A 69 -6.72 -20.34 14.07
CA ILE A 69 -7.91 -20.78 14.81
C ILE A 69 -9.17 -20.72 13.93
N PHE A 70 -9.30 -19.67 13.12
CA PHE A 70 -10.56 -19.32 12.46
C PHE A 70 -10.55 -19.46 10.94
N VAL A 71 -9.39 -19.39 10.27
CA VAL A 71 -9.36 -19.65 8.82
C VAL A 71 -9.36 -21.16 8.58
N ARG A 72 -10.47 -21.67 8.06
CA ARG A 72 -10.65 -23.10 7.77
C ARG A 72 -10.37 -23.46 6.31
N THR A 73 -10.34 -22.46 5.44
CA THR A 73 -10.13 -22.65 4.01
C THR A 73 -8.67 -22.96 3.70
N ARG A 74 -8.45 -23.94 2.82
CA ARG A 74 -7.13 -24.30 2.33
C ARG A 74 -6.84 -23.47 1.07
N LEU A 75 -5.79 -22.66 1.13
CA LEU A 75 -5.27 -21.96 -0.06
C LEU A 75 -4.95 -22.94 -1.19
N ALA A 76 -5.12 -22.49 -2.44
CA ALA A 76 -4.62 -23.16 -3.62
C ALA A 76 -3.13 -23.52 -3.46
N PHE A 77 -2.76 -24.74 -3.88
CA PHE A 77 -1.43 -25.31 -3.67
C PHE A 77 -0.30 -24.34 -4.05
N ARG A 78 -0.38 -23.73 -5.24
CA ARG A 78 0.63 -22.78 -5.73
C ARG A 78 0.84 -21.58 -4.81
N LEU A 79 -0.24 -20.99 -4.27
CA LEU A 79 -0.15 -19.80 -3.42
C LEU A 79 0.39 -20.18 -2.05
N ARG A 80 0.00 -21.36 -1.56
CA ARG A 80 0.56 -21.92 -0.34
C ARG A 80 2.07 -22.12 -0.46
N CYS A 81 2.55 -22.69 -1.57
CA CYS A 81 3.98 -22.81 -1.85
C CYS A 81 4.67 -21.44 -1.87
N CYS A 82 4.08 -20.45 -2.55
CA CYS A 82 4.65 -19.09 -2.59
C CYS A 82 4.77 -18.48 -1.19
N VAL A 83 3.72 -18.58 -0.37
CA VAL A 83 3.73 -18.08 1.02
C VAL A 83 4.78 -18.78 1.86
N TYR A 84 4.92 -20.11 1.74
CA TYR A 84 5.93 -20.86 2.49
C TYR A 84 7.36 -20.55 2.05
N ILE A 85 7.61 -20.41 0.74
CA ILE A 85 8.94 -20.05 0.23
C ILE A 85 9.31 -18.62 0.69
N ILE A 86 8.40 -17.65 0.55
CA ILE A 86 8.64 -16.29 1.05
C ILE A 86 8.86 -16.28 2.56
N GLY A 87 8.11 -17.08 3.31
CA GLY A 87 8.32 -17.19 4.76
C GLY A 87 9.65 -17.80 5.13
N PHE A 88 10.06 -18.86 4.44
CA PHE A 88 11.37 -19.46 4.62
C PHE A 88 12.50 -18.47 4.31
N LEU A 89 12.44 -17.77 3.17
CA LEU A 89 13.42 -16.75 2.79
C LEU A 89 13.46 -15.59 3.79
N SER A 90 12.30 -15.13 4.26
CA SER A 90 12.22 -14.05 5.25
C SER A 90 12.81 -14.48 6.60
N LEU A 91 12.59 -15.73 7.01
CA LEU A 91 13.18 -16.30 8.21
C LEU A 91 14.70 -16.42 8.07
N MET A 92 15.20 -16.93 6.94
CA MET A 92 16.63 -17.01 6.66
C MET A 92 17.30 -15.64 6.77
N TRP A 93 16.75 -14.62 6.13
CA TRP A 93 17.29 -13.26 6.20
C TRP A 93 17.20 -12.65 7.59
N THR A 94 16.13 -12.94 8.33
CA THR A 94 16.01 -12.50 9.74
C THR A 94 17.09 -13.13 10.61
N ILE A 95 17.35 -14.43 10.45
CA ILE A 95 18.43 -15.14 11.17
C ILE A 95 19.79 -14.57 10.78
N HIS A 96 20.03 -14.34 9.49
CA HIS A 96 21.26 -13.73 9.02
C HIS A 96 21.48 -12.34 9.64
N SER A 97 20.46 -11.47 9.65
CA SER A 97 20.54 -10.15 10.28
C SER A 97 20.82 -10.24 11.78
N LEU A 98 20.24 -11.22 12.49
CA LEU A 98 20.51 -11.45 13.92
C LEU A 98 21.98 -11.79 14.21
N ILE A 99 22.61 -12.53 13.30
CA ILE A 99 24.00 -12.97 13.45
C ILE A 99 24.97 -11.85 13.06
N THR A 100 24.65 -11.10 11.99
CA THR A 100 25.62 -10.22 11.32
C THR A 100 25.50 -8.75 11.69
N VAL A 101 24.37 -8.32 12.28
CA VAL A 101 24.10 -6.90 12.54
C VAL A 101 24.07 -6.64 14.05
N PRO A 102 25.10 -5.98 14.61
CA PRO A 102 25.12 -5.62 16.01
C PRO A 102 23.93 -4.74 16.39
N GLY A 103 23.23 -5.10 17.47
CA GLY A 103 22.06 -4.35 17.94
C GLY A 103 20.77 -4.57 17.11
N TYR A 104 20.77 -5.55 16.19
CA TYR A 104 19.56 -5.92 15.45
C TYR A 104 18.43 -6.33 16.39
N ASN A 105 17.33 -5.58 16.36
CA ASN A 105 16.17 -5.85 17.18
C ASN A 105 15.06 -6.53 16.35
N ILE A 106 14.67 -7.74 16.75
CA ILE A 106 13.56 -8.44 16.10
C ILE A 106 12.25 -7.65 16.25
N GLY A 107 12.07 -7.01 17.41
CA GLY A 107 10.84 -6.36 17.81
C GLY A 107 10.56 -5.02 17.14
N THR A 108 11.56 -4.29 16.67
CA THR A 108 11.31 -2.99 16.01
C THR A 108 10.47 -3.15 14.75
N LEU A 109 10.44 -4.35 14.14
CA LEU A 109 9.71 -4.68 12.90
C LEU A 109 9.98 -3.70 11.74
N ASP A 110 11.03 -2.91 11.90
CA ASP A 110 11.64 -2.09 10.89
C ASP A 110 12.53 -3.05 10.11
N GLY A 111 12.14 -3.33 8.87
CA GLY A 111 12.66 -4.47 8.15
C GLY A 111 11.71 -5.07 7.12
N THR A 112 12.10 -5.02 5.86
CA THR A 112 11.22 -5.35 4.73
C THR A 112 10.94 -6.86 4.62
N ALA A 113 11.86 -7.73 5.05
CA ALA A 113 11.65 -9.20 5.06
C ALA A 113 10.57 -9.62 6.06
N LYS A 114 10.65 -9.13 7.30
CA LYS A 114 9.64 -9.40 8.35
C LYS A 114 8.26 -8.93 7.91
N THR A 115 8.22 -7.70 7.39
CA THR A 115 7.04 -7.01 6.88
C THR A 115 6.25 -7.84 5.88
N ILE A 116 6.93 -8.33 4.85
CA ILE A 116 6.25 -8.98 3.73
C ILE A 116 5.79 -10.38 4.14
N TRP A 117 6.58 -11.13 4.91
CA TRP A 117 6.14 -12.44 5.42
C TRP A 117 4.89 -12.35 6.29
N ILE A 118 4.84 -11.39 7.23
CA ILE A 118 3.67 -11.19 8.09
C ILE A 118 2.44 -10.86 7.25
N CYS A 119 2.60 -9.98 6.25
CA CYS A 119 1.50 -9.60 5.37
C CYS A 119 1.02 -10.75 4.48
N MET A 120 1.82 -11.81 4.24
CA MET A 120 1.39 -13.00 3.49
C MET A 120 0.23 -13.74 4.14
N PHE A 121 0.05 -13.62 5.47
CA PHE A 121 -1.15 -14.12 6.12
C PHE A 121 -2.44 -13.45 5.62
N GLY A 122 -2.33 -12.24 5.04
CA GLY A 122 -3.41 -11.58 4.33
C GLY A 122 -3.99 -12.41 3.17
N VAL A 123 -3.17 -13.22 2.49
CA VAL A 123 -3.64 -14.10 1.39
C VAL A 123 -4.69 -15.09 1.90
N TYR A 124 -4.49 -15.67 3.09
CA TYR A 124 -5.47 -16.54 3.74
C TYR A 124 -6.76 -15.80 4.08
N LEU A 125 -6.65 -14.59 4.63
CA LEU A 125 -7.81 -13.76 4.96
C LEU A 125 -8.68 -13.38 3.76
N GLY A 126 -8.05 -13.16 2.61
CA GLY A 126 -8.76 -12.84 1.36
C GLY A 126 -9.43 -14.04 0.73
N TYR A 127 -8.80 -15.21 0.83
CA TYR A 127 -9.32 -16.46 0.30
C TYR A 127 -10.50 -16.99 1.12
N ASP A 128 -10.49 -16.74 2.44
CA ASP A 128 -11.57 -17.11 3.35
C ASP A 128 -12.78 -16.16 3.25
N GLU A 129 -13.95 -16.68 2.90
CA GLU A 129 -15.14 -15.85 2.68
C GLU A 129 -15.62 -15.11 3.94
N GLU A 130 -15.57 -15.78 5.10
CA GLU A 130 -16.02 -15.18 6.36
C GLU A 130 -15.10 -14.02 6.77
N SER A 131 -13.79 -14.24 6.68
CA SER A 131 -12.77 -13.21 6.94
C SER A 131 -12.92 -12.04 5.97
N TRP A 132 -13.06 -12.32 4.67
CA TRP A 132 -13.31 -11.32 3.64
C TRP A 132 -14.55 -10.46 3.94
N TYR A 133 -15.66 -11.08 4.33
CA TYR A 133 -16.90 -10.38 4.66
C TYR A 133 -16.73 -9.42 5.85
N ARG A 134 -15.94 -9.81 6.86
CA ARG A 134 -15.66 -8.97 8.04
C ARG A 134 -14.75 -7.80 7.68
N ILE A 135 -13.71 -8.07 6.89
CA ILE A 135 -12.75 -7.07 6.41
C ILE A 135 -13.47 -5.98 5.60
N LYS A 136 -14.35 -6.37 4.67
CA LYS A 136 -15.18 -5.45 3.88
C LYS A 136 -15.90 -4.40 4.73
N LYS A 137 -16.36 -4.76 5.94
CA LYS A 137 -17.11 -3.85 6.82
C LYS A 137 -16.24 -2.78 7.47
N VAL A 138 -14.96 -3.07 7.73
CA VAL A 138 -14.07 -2.19 8.48
C VAL A 138 -13.34 -1.20 7.58
N ILE A 139 -13.12 -1.55 6.31
CA ILE A 139 -12.36 -0.74 5.36
C ILE A 139 -12.85 0.71 5.19
N PRO A 140 -14.16 1.03 5.10
CA PRO A 140 -14.60 2.42 5.01
C PRO A 140 -14.11 3.28 6.18
N TYR A 141 -14.09 2.70 7.39
CA TYR A 141 -13.66 3.38 8.59
C TYR A 141 -12.15 3.61 8.59
N LEU A 142 -11.37 2.59 8.20
CA LEU A 142 -9.93 2.73 8.03
C LEU A 142 -9.59 3.77 6.97
N ALA A 143 -10.26 3.73 5.81
CA ALA A 143 -10.05 4.69 4.73
C ALA A 143 -10.29 6.12 5.21
N MET A 144 -11.36 6.36 5.97
CA MET A 144 -11.62 7.67 6.58
C MET A 144 -10.50 8.07 7.53
N VAL A 145 -10.14 7.23 8.50
CA VAL A 145 -9.09 7.54 9.49
C VAL A 145 -7.79 7.95 8.81
N TYR A 146 -7.29 7.15 7.87
CA TYR A 146 -6.03 7.44 7.18
C TYR A 146 -6.13 8.68 6.28
N MET A 147 -7.27 8.91 5.62
CA MET A 147 -7.46 10.09 4.77
C MET A 147 -7.53 11.38 5.59
N PHE A 148 -8.23 11.37 6.73
CA PHE A 148 -8.30 12.53 7.63
C PHE A 148 -6.96 12.83 8.29
N LEU A 149 -6.23 11.79 8.73
CA LEU A 149 -4.87 11.97 9.22
C LEU A 149 -3.99 12.61 8.16
N SER A 150 -3.97 12.04 6.96
CA SER A 150 -3.16 12.57 5.85
C SER A 150 -3.50 14.03 5.53
N PHE A 151 -4.80 14.36 5.40
CA PHE A 151 -5.27 15.72 5.17
C PHE A 151 -4.87 16.68 6.31
N GLY A 152 -5.01 16.25 7.56
CA GLY A 152 -4.60 17.04 8.73
C GLY A 152 -3.12 17.39 8.72
N TYR A 153 -2.24 16.45 8.33
CA TYR A 153 -0.80 16.72 8.20
C TYR A 153 -0.47 17.65 7.04
N VAL A 154 -1.17 17.51 5.91
CA VAL A 154 -1.03 18.46 4.82
C VAL A 154 -1.37 19.87 5.30
N MET A 155 -2.48 20.06 6.03
CA MET A 155 -2.84 21.36 6.62
C MET A 155 -1.80 21.87 7.60
N TYR A 156 -1.32 21.01 8.50
CA TYR A 156 -0.29 21.36 9.49
C TYR A 156 0.99 21.87 8.83
N ILE A 157 1.50 21.15 7.82
CA ILE A 157 2.70 21.56 7.06
C ILE A 157 2.49 22.94 6.43
N ARG A 158 1.28 23.21 5.92
CA ARG A 158 0.95 24.48 5.28
C ARG A 158 0.86 25.64 6.23
N MET A 159 0.17 25.45 7.34
CA MET A 159 0.00 26.50 8.36
C MET A 159 1.35 26.91 8.98
N ASN A 160 2.32 25.99 9.04
CA ASN A 160 3.64 26.25 9.61
C ASN A 160 4.69 26.68 8.57
N GLY A 161 4.30 27.00 7.33
CA GLY A 161 5.24 27.51 6.32
C GLY A 161 6.30 26.50 5.88
N MET A 162 6.02 25.20 6.03
CA MET A 162 6.97 24.12 5.84
C MET A 162 7.05 23.65 4.37
N TRP A 163 7.11 24.60 3.43
CA TRP A 163 6.90 24.39 1.98
C TRP A 163 7.92 23.46 1.30
N HIS A 164 9.17 23.48 1.77
CA HIS A 164 10.26 22.65 1.23
C HIS A 164 10.27 21.24 1.84
N GLN A 165 9.39 20.97 2.82
CA GLN A 165 9.29 19.68 3.52
C GLN A 165 8.42 18.65 2.79
N GLN A 166 8.44 18.69 1.46
CA GLN A 166 7.91 17.60 0.65
C GLN A 166 8.84 16.38 0.67
N THR A 167 9.62 16.24 1.74
CA THR A 167 10.59 15.18 1.91
C THR A 167 9.86 13.86 2.07
N ASN A 168 10.56 12.82 1.63
CA ASN A 168 10.08 11.47 1.44
C ASN A 168 9.65 10.74 2.73
N GLN A 169 9.87 11.36 3.89
CA GLN A 169 9.53 10.84 5.21
C GLN A 169 8.39 11.60 5.90
N ALA A 170 7.77 12.56 5.21
CA ALA A 170 6.70 13.35 5.81
C ALA A 170 5.52 12.46 6.29
N PRO A 171 4.90 12.76 7.43
CA PRO A 171 3.87 11.91 8.02
C PRO A 171 2.64 11.73 7.13
N TYR A 172 2.35 12.74 6.30
CA TYR A 172 1.27 12.67 5.34
C TYR A 172 1.53 11.57 4.30
N TRP A 173 2.79 11.27 3.91
CA TRP A 173 3.08 10.21 2.93
C TRP A 173 2.75 8.82 3.44
N MET A 174 3.11 8.54 4.70
CA MET A 174 2.84 7.25 5.33
C MET A 174 1.33 6.99 5.41
N THR A 175 0.59 7.98 5.91
CA THR A 175 -0.86 7.90 6.07
C THR A 175 -1.60 7.95 4.73
N TYR A 176 -1.17 8.80 3.80
CA TYR A 176 -1.74 8.94 2.46
C TYR A 176 -1.63 7.65 1.66
N SER A 177 -0.43 7.05 1.62
CA SER A 177 -0.23 5.83 0.85
C SER A 177 -1.14 4.70 1.35
N THR A 178 -1.38 4.59 2.66
CA THR A 178 -2.36 3.63 3.19
C THR A 178 -3.78 4.03 2.83
N ALA A 179 -4.10 5.33 2.89
CA ALA A 179 -5.41 5.86 2.54
C ALA A 179 -5.81 5.56 1.09
N ILE A 180 -4.91 5.74 0.10
CA ILE A 180 -5.24 5.53 -1.32
C ILE A 180 -5.54 4.05 -1.63
N TRP A 181 -4.82 3.09 -1.03
CA TRP A 181 -5.10 1.66 -1.24
C TRP A 181 -6.42 1.23 -0.59
N LEU A 182 -6.71 1.76 0.61
CA LEU A 182 -8.01 1.57 1.26
C LEU A 182 -9.15 2.24 0.47
N LEU A 183 -8.90 3.41 -0.11
CA LEU A 183 -9.85 4.13 -0.95
C LEU A 183 -10.11 3.38 -2.26
N ALA A 184 -9.07 2.83 -2.88
CA ALA A 184 -9.20 1.95 -4.03
C ALA A 184 -10.11 0.78 -3.69
N TYR A 185 -9.84 0.09 -2.58
CA TYR A 185 -10.72 -0.97 -2.11
C TYR A 185 -12.17 -0.49 -1.95
N LEU A 186 -12.40 0.63 -1.25
CA LEU A 186 -13.73 1.20 -1.01
C LEU A 186 -14.47 1.52 -2.32
N ALA A 187 -13.76 2.09 -3.30
CA ALA A 187 -14.32 2.43 -4.61
C ALA A 187 -14.78 1.21 -5.41
N PHE A 188 -14.22 0.04 -5.12
CA PHE A 188 -14.41 -1.15 -5.94
C PHE A 188 -15.18 -2.28 -5.27
N CYS A 189 -15.11 -2.43 -3.94
CA CYS A 189 -15.74 -3.55 -3.22
C CYS A 189 -17.16 -3.28 -2.71
N PHE A 190 -17.69 -2.05 -2.87
CA PHE A 190 -19.08 -1.73 -2.53
C PHE A 190 -19.99 -1.95 -3.75
N GLU A 191 -20.38 -3.21 -3.94
CA GLU A 191 -21.55 -3.60 -4.73
C GLU A 191 -22.76 -2.81 -4.19
N ASN A 192 -23.31 -1.91 -5.01
CA ASN A 192 -24.45 -1.06 -4.66
C ASN A 192 -24.17 -0.11 -3.48
N ILE A 193 -23.34 0.90 -3.75
CA ILE A 193 -23.16 2.05 -2.88
C ILE A 193 -24.54 2.70 -2.63
N LYS A 194 -25.10 2.51 -1.42
CA LYS A 194 -26.26 3.28 -0.97
C LYS A 194 -25.92 4.77 -1.02
N ARG A 195 -26.89 5.64 -1.28
CA ARG A 195 -26.68 7.09 -1.45
C ARG A 195 -25.79 7.73 -0.36
N LYS A 196 -25.89 7.29 0.90
CA LYS A 196 -25.07 7.75 2.03
C LYS A 196 -23.59 7.34 1.93
N ASP A 197 -23.30 6.15 1.43
CA ASP A 197 -21.93 5.66 1.25
C ASP A 197 -21.28 6.27 -0.01
N SER A 198 -22.10 6.75 -0.96
CA SER A 198 -21.64 7.47 -2.16
C SER A 198 -21.10 8.86 -1.82
N ASN A 199 -21.79 9.59 -0.96
CA ASN A 199 -21.33 10.89 -0.48
C ASN A 199 -20.02 10.77 0.32
N ARG A 200 -19.86 9.71 1.12
CA ARG A 200 -18.61 9.43 1.85
C ARG A 200 -17.46 9.15 0.89
N LEU A 201 -17.67 8.27 -0.08
CA LEU A 201 -16.65 7.97 -1.09
C LEU A 201 -16.28 9.21 -1.91
N LEU A 202 -17.27 10.03 -2.27
CA LEU A 202 -17.05 11.31 -2.94
C LEU A 202 -16.18 12.25 -2.11
N LEU A 203 -16.49 12.43 -0.83
CA LEU A 203 -15.68 13.24 0.09
C LEU A 203 -14.23 12.74 0.13
N LEU A 204 -14.02 11.42 0.23
CA LEU A 204 -12.68 10.84 0.28
C LEU A 204 -11.92 11.00 -1.05
N LEU A 205 -12.59 10.89 -2.19
CA LEU A 205 -11.98 11.15 -3.51
C LEU A 205 -11.59 12.62 -3.68
N VAL A 206 -12.41 13.55 -3.18
CA VAL A 206 -12.11 14.99 -3.15
C VAL A 206 -10.90 15.27 -2.26
N MET A 207 -10.88 14.72 -1.04
CA MET A 207 -9.72 14.83 -0.14
C MET A 207 -8.46 14.24 -0.76
N ASN A 208 -8.57 13.10 -1.44
CA ASN A 208 -7.45 12.48 -2.16
C ASN A 208 -6.91 13.39 -3.27
N ALA A 209 -7.79 13.97 -4.10
CA ALA A 209 -7.41 14.93 -5.13
C ALA A 209 -6.66 16.13 -4.53
N PHE A 210 -7.18 16.64 -3.42
CA PHE A 210 -6.58 17.73 -2.69
C PHE A 210 -5.20 17.34 -2.20
N ILE A 211 -5.05 16.27 -1.41
CA ILE A 211 -3.75 15.82 -0.86
C ILE A 211 -2.72 15.62 -1.97
N VAL A 212 -3.09 14.97 -3.08
CA VAL A 212 -2.16 14.74 -4.21
C VAL A 212 -1.67 16.03 -4.84
N ALA A 213 -2.51 17.07 -4.92
CA ALA A 213 -2.05 18.37 -5.41
C ALA A 213 -0.87 18.90 -4.56
N PHE A 214 -0.84 18.60 -3.26
CA PHE A 214 0.26 18.98 -2.36
C PHE A 214 1.52 18.13 -2.55
N THR A 215 1.44 17.03 -3.30
CA THR A 215 2.58 16.15 -3.51
C THR A 215 3.37 16.53 -4.77
N ILE A 216 4.70 16.64 -4.68
CA ILE A 216 5.60 16.80 -5.83
C ILE A 216 5.71 15.51 -6.67
N SER A 217 5.23 14.36 -6.16
CA SER A 217 5.43 13.06 -6.81
C SER A 217 4.38 12.77 -7.90
N ARG A 218 4.86 12.75 -9.14
CA ARG A 218 4.09 12.46 -10.38
C ARG A 218 3.31 11.16 -10.31
N GLY A 219 3.87 10.15 -9.65
CA GLY A 219 3.26 8.83 -9.49
C GLY A 219 1.90 8.85 -8.87
N TRP A 220 1.78 9.52 -7.73
CA TRP A 220 0.55 9.53 -6.94
C TRP A 220 -0.58 10.30 -7.62
N LEU A 221 -0.23 11.27 -8.48
CA LEU A 221 -1.18 11.89 -9.40
C LEU A 221 -1.71 10.90 -10.43
N ILE A 222 -0.84 10.12 -11.06
CA ILE A 222 -1.25 9.08 -12.01
C ILE A 222 -2.14 8.03 -11.31
N GLN A 223 -1.76 7.56 -10.11
CA GLN A 223 -2.57 6.61 -9.33
C GLN A 223 -3.96 7.17 -9.01
N THR A 224 -4.02 8.45 -8.66
CA THR A 224 -5.28 9.14 -8.36
C THR A 224 -6.17 9.29 -9.59
N ILE A 225 -5.61 9.67 -10.73
CA ILE A 225 -6.35 9.77 -12.00
C ILE A 225 -6.87 8.39 -12.41
N PHE A 226 -6.04 7.35 -12.27
CA PHE A 226 -6.44 5.97 -12.56
C PHE A 226 -7.60 5.53 -11.68
N LEU A 227 -7.47 5.70 -10.35
CA LEU A 227 -8.51 5.37 -9.38
C LEU A 227 -9.83 6.09 -9.68
N MET A 228 -9.77 7.39 -9.99
CA MET A 228 -10.95 8.18 -10.34
C MET A 228 -11.61 7.75 -11.64
N THR A 229 -10.82 7.52 -12.69
CA THR A 229 -11.29 7.02 -13.98
C THR A 229 -12.03 5.70 -13.78
N MET A 230 -11.42 4.80 -13.01
CA MET A 230 -11.99 3.51 -12.69
C MET A 230 -13.28 3.61 -11.86
N PHE A 231 -13.36 4.54 -10.91
CA PHE A 231 -14.61 4.81 -10.19
C PHE A 231 -15.72 5.36 -11.10
N ILE A 232 -15.39 6.25 -12.03
CA ILE A 232 -16.33 6.82 -12.99
C ILE A 232 -16.88 5.75 -13.92
N ILE A 233 -16.01 4.91 -14.50
CA ILE A 233 -16.43 3.83 -15.41
C ILE A 233 -17.36 2.87 -14.66
N SER A 234 -17.02 2.56 -13.41
CA SER A 234 -17.59 1.41 -12.73
C SER A 234 -18.72 1.68 -11.74
N SER A 235 -19.02 2.95 -11.43
CA SER A 235 -20.18 3.27 -10.61
C SER A 235 -21.47 3.16 -11.43
N SER A 236 -22.54 2.69 -10.80
CA SER A 236 -23.91 2.73 -11.34
C SER A 236 -24.55 4.13 -11.25
N ALA A 237 -23.77 5.14 -10.84
CA ALA A 237 -24.24 6.51 -10.73
C ALA A 237 -24.70 7.05 -12.09
N SER A 238 -25.72 7.92 -12.09
CA SER A 238 -26.21 8.54 -13.31
C SER A 238 -25.11 9.31 -14.04
N LYS A 239 -25.20 9.41 -15.38
CA LYS A 239 -24.25 10.16 -16.22
C LYS A 239 -24.04 11.60 -15.73
N VAL A 240 -25.08 12.22 -15.16
CA VAL A 240 -25.06 13.57 -14.60
C VAL A 240 -24.22 13.64 -13.32
N SER A 241 -24.38 12.68 -12.40
CA SER A 241 -23.56 12.61 -11.18
C SER A 241 -22.09 12.36 -11.48
N LYS A 242 -21.80 11.51 -12.48
CA LYS A 242 -20.43 11.29 -12.99
C LYS A 242 -19.82 12.57 -13.58
N ARG A 243 -20.58 13.31 -14.40
CA ARG A 243 -20.14 14.61 -14.94
C ARG A 243 -19.87 15.65 -13.84
N ARG A 244 -20.78 15.77 -12.87
CA ARG A 244 -20.60 16.69 -11.72
C ARG A 244 -19.36 16.33 -10.91
N LEU A 245 -19.10 15.04 -10.69
CA LEU A 245 -17.89 14.55 -10.04
C LEU A 245 -16.62 14.96 -10.80
N VAL A 246 -16.58 14.72 -12.11
CA VAL A 246 -15.44 15.12 -12.95
C VAL A 246 -15.22 16.63 -12.89
N LEU A 247 -16.30 17.42 -12.96
CA LEU A 247 -16.22 18.88 -12.89
C LEU A 247 -15.71 19.37 -11.53
N LEU A 248 -16.24 18.83 -10.43
CA LEU A 248 -15.80 19.15 -9.07
C LEU A 248 -14.31 18.80 -8.89
N LEU A 249 -13.87 17.66 -9.42
CA LEU A 249 -12.48 17.24 -9.36
C LEU A 249 -11.56 18.15 -10.18
N ILE A 250 -11.96 18.54 -11.39
CA ILE A 250 -11.20 19.50 -12.20
C ILE A 250 -11.10 20.84 -11.46
N ILE A 251 -12.18 21.28 -10.84
CA ILE A 251 -12.22 22.51 -10.04
C ILE A 251 -11.33 22.38 -8.80
N ILE A 252 -11.34 21.25 -8.08
CA ILE A 252 -10.50 21.02 -6.90
C ILE A 252 -9.03 20.85 -7.27
N LEU A 253 -8.72 20.20 -8.39
CA LEU A 253 -7.35 20.13 -8.92
C LEU A 253 -6.88 21.51 -9.38
N GLY A 254 -7.75 22.29 -10.03
CA GLY A 254 -7.49 23.67 -10.45
C GLY A 254 -7.31 24.64 -9.29
N ILE A 255 -8.16 24.56 -8.26
CA ILE A 255 -8.08 25.36 -7.03
C ILE A 255 -6.93 24.88 -6.15
N GLY A 256 -6.73 23.57 -6.02
CA GLY A 256 -5.62 22.97 -5.29
C GLY A 256 -4.30 23.42 -5.89
N THR A 257 -4.14 23.33 -7.21
CA THR A 257 -3.00 23.93 -7.90
C THR A 257 -2.96 25.44 -7.66
N TYR A 258 -4.04 26.20 -7.83
CA TYR A 258 -4.06 27.67 -7.62
C TYR A 258 -3.67 28.13 -6.20
N ILE A 259 -4.14 27.48 -5.14
CA ILE A 259 -3.81 27.79 -3.74
C ILE A 259 -2.36 27.37 -3.41
N LEU A 260 -1.81 26.41 -4.14
CA LEU A 260 -0.41 25.99 -4.07
C LEU A 260 0.54 26.92 -4.87
N ARG A 261 -0.02 27.81 -5.69
CA ARG A 261 0.63 28.64 -6.71
C ARG A 261 0.81 30.10 -6.27
N GLN A 262 1.71 30.36 -5.33
CA GLN A 262 2.42 31.65 -5.34
C GLN A 262 3.57 31.64 -6.39
N ASP A 263 3.88 30.49 -7.03
CA ASP A 263 4.94 30.36 -8.06
C ASP A 263 4.57 29.38 -9.20
N ILE A 264 3.54 29.70 -9.98
CA ILE A 264 3.04 28.90 -11.12
C ILE A 264 4.13 28.54 -12.11
N ALA A 265 4.89 29.56 -12.52
CA ALA A 265 5.82 29.47 -13.61
C ALA A 265 6.99 28.56 -13.22
N LEU A 266 7.56 28.74 -12.02
CA LEU A 266 8.65 27.89 -11.52
C LEU A 266 8.22 26.44 -11.31
N TYR A 267 7.00 26.18 -10.81
CA TYR A 267 6.51 24.81 -10.66
C TYR A 267 6.23 24.15 -12.01
N LEU A 268 5.53 24.83 -12.94
CA LEU A 268 5.28 24.30 -14.27
C LEU A 268 6.58 24.11 -15.06
N THR A 269 7.51 25.06 -14.97
CA THR A 269 8.84 24.92 -15.58
C THR A 269 9.60 23.78 -14.91
N SER A 270 9.64 23.65 -13.58
CA SER A 270 10.28 22.50 -12.92
C SER A 270 9.62 21.16 -13.29
N TYR A 271 8.29 21.13 -13.40
CA TYR A 271 7.55 19.93 -13.75
C TYR A 271 7.77 19.55 -15.22
N ILE A 272 7.69 20.52 -16.14
CA ILE A 272 7.96 20.37 -17.58
C ILE A 272 9.43 20.01 -17.80
N THR A 273 10.38 20.69 -17.16
CA THR A 273 11.81 20.36 -17.20
C THR A 273 12.04 18.95 -16.67
N LYS A 274 11.44 18.55 -15.54
CA LYS A 274 11.52 17.16 -15.04
C LYS A 274 10.81 16.14 -15.93
N PHE A 275 9.82 16.56 -16.73
CA PHE A 275 9.11 15.73 -17.70
C PHE A 275 9.95 15.54 -18.98
N GLN A 276 10.64 16.60 -19.41
CA GLN A 276 11.51 16.63 -20.58
C GLN A 276 12.88 16.00 -20.31
N THR A 277 13.42 16.13 -19.10
CA THR A 277 14.64 15.43 -18.69
C THR A 277 14.28 14.03 -18.22
N ALA A 278 14.39 13.05 -19.12
CA ALA A 278 14.27 11.61 -18.81
C ALA A 278 15.20 11.11 -17.68
N ALA A 279 16.15 11.95 -17.23
CA ALA A 279 17.28 11.61 -16.35
C ALA A 279 17.00 11.57 -14.83
N SER A 280 15.77 11.80 -14.33
CA SER A 280 15.57 11.98 -12.88
C SER A 280 15.89 10.74 -12.04
N ARG A 281 15.81 9.54 -12.62
CA ARG A 281 16.13 8.25 -11.96
C ARG A 281 17.26 7.47 -12.62
N GLU A 282 17.59 7.85 -13.86
CA GLU A 282 18.71 7.26 -14.59
C GLU A 282 20.01 7.37 -13.80
N SER A 283 20.27 8.52 -13.16
CA SER A 283 21.42 8.69 -12.27
C SER A 283 21.44 7.73 -11.07
N GLN A 284 20.27 7.40 -10.49
CA GLN A 284 20.18 6.43 -9.39
C GLN A 284 20.47 5.02 -9.90
N TYR A 285 19.87 4.63 -11.01
CA TYR A 285 20.08 3.29 -11.59
C TYR A 285 21.50 3.11 -12.11
N ALA A 286 22.09 4.11 -12.77
CA ALA A 286 23.48 4.07 -13.20
C ALA A 286 24.42 3.93 -11.99
N SER A 287 24.22 4.72 -10.94
CA SER A 287 24.99 4.62 -9.70
C SER A 287 24.84 3.24 -9.05
N PHE A 288 23.61 2.71 -9.01
CA PHE A 288 23.29 1.41 -8.44
C PHE A 288 23.95 0.26 -9.21
N PHE A 289 23.71 0.15 -10.52
CA PHE A 289 24.25 -0.94 -11.35
C PHE A 289 25.76 -0.84 -11.57
N SER A 290 26.38 0.32 -11.32
CA SER A 290 27.86 0.42 -11.29
C SER A 290 28.49 -0.21 -10.03
N GLN A 291 27.72 -0.42 -8.97
CA GLN A 291 28.19 -0.92 -7.67
C GLN A 291 27.64 -2.31 -7.32
N VAL A 292 26.52 -2.70 -7.93
CA VAL A 292 25.79 -3.93 -7.61
C VAL A 292 25.85 -4.89 -8.78
N SER A 293 26.41 -6.07 -8.55
CA SER A 293 26.51 -7.12 -9.57
C SER A 293 25.18 -7.85 -9.77
N LEU A 294 25.06 -8.58 -10.89
CA LEU A 294 23.90 -9.45 -11.11
C LEU A 294 23.81 -10.55 -10.04
N THR A 295 24.95 -11.08 -9.59
CA THR A 295 25.00 -12.10 -8.53
C THR A 295 24.46 -11.56 -7.21
N ASP A 296 24.80 -10.32 -6.87
CA ASP A 296 24.24 -9.63 -5.69
C ASP A 296 22.71 -9.53 -5.75
N LEU A 297 22.13 -9.35 -6.94
CA LEU A 297 20.68 -9.30 -7.13
C LEU A 297 20.01 -10.68 -7.09
N ILE A 298 20.69 -11.72 -7.58
CA ILE A 298 20.17 -13.08 -7.56
C ILE A 298 20.12 -13.61 -6.13
N VAL A 299 21.22 -13.46 -5.40
CA VAL A 299 21.36 -13.97 -4.02
C VAL A 299 20.71 -13.02 -3.01
N GLY A 300 20.82 -11.72 -3.22
CA GLY A 300 20.51 -10.69 -2.21
C GLY A 300 21.71 -10.41 -1.31
N LYS A 301 21.80 -9.19 -0.78
CA LYS A 301 22.88 -8.76 0.14
C LYS A 301 22.42 -8.53 1.58
N GLY A 302 21.17 -8.83 1.88
CA GLY A 302 20.57 -8.71 3.21
C GLY A 302 19.85 -7.40 3.46
N GLU A 303 19.28 -7.30 4.66
CA GLU A 303 18.36 -6.22 5.05
C GLU A 303 19.01 -4.83 5.14
N TYR A 304 20.33 -4.80 5.31
CA TYR A 304 21.13 -3.57 5.36
C TYR A 304 21.97 -3.38 4.09
N ALA A 305 21.60 -4.06 3.00
CA ALA A 305 22.20 -3.86 1.70
C ALA A 305 22.16 -2.37 1.32
N SER A 306 23.31 -1.81 0.95
CA SER A 306 23.42 -0.40 0.65
C SER A 306 24.41 -0.14 -0.48
N TYR A 307 24.30 1.04 -1.08
CA TYR A 307 25.18 1.53 -2.14
C TYR A 307 25.42 3.03 -1.93
N THR A 308 26.37 3.62 -2.65
CA THR A 308 26.60 5.06 -2.60
C THR A 308 25.74 5.77 -3.64
N TYR A 309 25.03 6.83 -3.25
CA TYR A 309 24.25 7.66 -4.17
C TYR A 309 24.34 9.13 -3.79
N ARG A 310 24.73 10.00 -4.75
CA ARG A 310 24.86 11.46 -4.56
C ARG A 310 25.64 11.84 -3.29
N ASN A 311 26.80 11.21 -3.09
CA ASN A 311 27.67 11.38 -1.92
C ASN A 311 27.10 10.90 -0.57
N VAL A 312 25.90 10.30 -0.57
CA VAL A 312 25.36 9.61 0.60
C VAL A 312 25.91 8.19 0.60
N GLN A 313 26.79 7.91 1.56
CA GLN A 313 27.24 6.54 1.86
C GLN A 313 26.12 5.76 2.53
N ASN A 314 26.13 4.43 2.38
CA ASN A 314 25.14 3.52 2.97
C ASN A 314 23.69 3.84 2.58
N TYR A 315 23.46 4.27 1.33
CA TYR A 315 22.12 4.52 0.83
C TYR A 315 21.40 3.18 0.56
N ILE A 316 20.32 2.94 1.30
CA ILE A 316 19.56 1.66 1.26
C ILE A 316 18.35 1.69 0.32
N TYR A 317 17.99 2.88 -0.20
CA TYR A 317 16.72 3.07 -0.88
C TYR A 317 16.81 2.84 -2.40
N ILE A 318 15.80 2.22 -2.98
CA ILE A 318 15.61 2.11 -4.43
C ILE A 318 14.14 2.36 -4.73
N ASP A 319 13.85 3.25 -5.70
CA ASP A 319 12.49 3.63 -6.06
C ASP A 319 11.66 2.44 -6.57
N ASN A 320 12.29 1.55 -7.36
CA ASN A 320 11.68 0.30 -7.79
C ASN A 320 11.73 -0.73 -6.65
N SER A 321 10.56 -1.06 -6.11
CA SER A 321 10.41 -1.94 -4.95
C SER A 321 10.76 -3.40 -5.26
N TYR A 322 10.60 -3.86 -6.51
CA TYR A 322 11.02 -5.21 -6.89
C TYR A 322 12.54 -5.32 -7.00
N LEU A 323 13.19 -4.29 -7.55
CA LEU A 323 14.66 -4.21 -7.56
C LEU A 323 15.19 -4.09 -6.13
N TYR A 324 14.51 -3.34 -5.27
CA TYR A 324 14.77 -3.29 -3.85
C TYR A 324 14.69 -4.69 -3.19
N TYR A 325 13.62 -5.45 -3.43
CA TYR A 325 13.48 -6.81 -2.91
C TYR A 325 14.56 -7.74 -3.43
N ALA A 326 14.94 -7.64 -4.71
CA ALA A 326 16.02 -8.43 -5.28
C ALA A 326 17.37 -8.09 -4.61
N PHE A 327 17.66 -6.81 -4.45
CA PHE A 327 18.90 -6.35 -3.83
C PHE A 327 19.05 -6.79 -2.37
N HIS A 328 17.95 -6.80 -1.61
CA HIS A 328 17.99 -7.14 -0.19
C HIS A 328 17.79 -8.63 0.07
N PHE A 329 16.87 -9.28 -0.65
CA PHE A 329 16.42 -10.64 -0.33
C PHE A 329 16.59 -11.66 -1.45
N GLY A 330 17.12 -11.23 -2.60
CA GLY A 330 17.37 -12.07 -3.77
C GLY A 330 16.22 -12.05 -4.78
N ALA A 331 16.56 -12.37 -6.03
CA ALA A 331 15.64 -12.30 -7.16
C ALA A 331 14.44 -13.24 -6.99
N VAL A 332 14.64 -14.43 -6.39
CA VAL A 332 13.56 -15.38 -6.11
C VAL A 332 12.46 -14.74 -5.25
N TYR A 333 12.85 -13.97 -4.23
CA TYR A 333 11.92 -13.26 -3.38
C TYR A 333 11.08 -12.26 -4.20
N ALA A 334 11.74 -11.39 -4.95
CA ALA A 334 11.08 -10.37 -5.77
C ALA A 334 10.14 -10.98 -6.82
N LEU A 335 10.57 -12.06 -7.48
CA LEU A 335 9.81 -12.73 -8.53
C LEU A 335 8.57 -13.44 -8.00
N ILE A 336 8.63 -14.03 -6.79
CA ILE A 336 7.45 -14.64 -6.18
C ILE A 336 6.40 -13.56 -5.84
N ILE A 337 6.81 -12.43 -5.24
CA ILE A 337 5.90 -11.32 -4.94
C ILE A 337 5.24 -10.80 -6.22
N LEU A 338 6.06 -10.43 -7.21
CA LEU A 338 5.57 -9.94 -8.50
C LEU A 338 4.68 -10.98 -9.19
N GLY A 339 5.08 -12.26 -9.16
CA GLY A 339 4.33 -13.35 -9.75
C GLY A 339 2.95 -13.51 -9.10
N MET A 340 2.87 -13.49 -7.76
CA MET A 340 1.59 -13.55 -7.05
C MET A 340 0.69 -12.36 -7.44
N GLU A 341 1.21 -11.14 -7.44
CA GLU A 341 0.46 -9.94 -7.80
C GLU A 341 -0.03 -10.00 -9.26
N LEU A 342 0.88 -10.28 -10.19
CA LEU A 342 0.61 -10.24 -11.63
C LEU A 342 -0.27 -11.40 -12.09
N PHE A 343 0.01 -12.63 -11.66
CA PHE A 343 -0.79 -13.79 -12.07
C PHE A 343 -2.20 -13.72 -11.51
N GLU A 344 -2.39 -13.29 -10.26
CA GLU A 344 -3.74 -13.10 -9.73
C GLU A 344 -4.48 -11.99 -10.47
N ALA A 345 -3.81 -10.86 -10.72
CA ALA A 345 -4.41 -9.76 -11.47
C ALA A 345 -4.90 -10.20 -12.86
N ILE A 346 -4.05 -10.89 -13.63
CA ILE A 346 -4.40 -11.36 -14.97
C ILE A 346 -5.54 -12.38 -14.90
N LYS A 347 -5.51 -13.31 -13.95
CA LYS A 347 -6.53 -14.36 -13.83
C LYS A 347 -7.91 -13.78 -13.54
N VAL A 348 -8.04 -12.86 -12.59
CA VAL A 348 -9.35 -12.28 -12.27
C VAL A 348 -9.87 -11.39 -13.40
N LEU A 349 -8.99 -10.64 -14.08
CA LEU A 349 -9.38 -9.86 -15.25
C LEU A 349 -9.90 -10.70 -16.40
N ARG A 350 -9.25 -11.84 -16.67
CA ARG A 350 -9.58 -12.71 -17.80
C ARG A 350 -10.78 -13.61 -17.49
N ASN A 351 -10.84 -14.17 -16.28
CA ASN A 351 -11.76 -15.27 -15.98
C ASN A 351 -13.02 -14.85 -15.23
N SER A 352 -13.03 -13.70 -14.55
CA SER A 352 -14.25 -13.27 -13.86
C SER A 352 -15.32 -12.78 -14.83
N LYS A 353 -16.57 -13.17 -14.58
CA LYS A 353 -17.75 -12.68 -15.30
C LYS A 353 -18.27 -11.36 -14.74
N ASP A 354 -18.05 -11.09 -13.45
CA ASP A 354 -18.47 -9.84 -12.80
C ASP A 354 -17.42 -8.73 -12.99
N ILE A 355 -17.88 -7.57 -13.47
CA ILE A 355 -17.05 -6.36 -13.55
C ILE A 355 -16.53 -5.92 -12.17
N GLN A 356 -17.25 -6.22 -11.09
CA GLN A 356 -16.84 -5.89 -9.73
C GLN A 356 -15.59 -6.66 -9.31
N ASP A 357 -15.57 -7.97 -9.58
CA ASP A 357 -14.41 -8.83 -9.33
C ASP A 357 -13.21 -8.40 -10.17
N ARG A 358 -13.41 -8.07 -11.45
CA ARG A 358 -12.33 -7.61 -12.35
C ARG A 358 -11.60 -6.38 -11.82
N LYS A 359 -12.27 -5.53 -11.04
CA LYS A 359 -11.62 -4.35 -10.41
C LYS A 359 -10.51 -4.74 -9.46
N ILE A 360 -10.59 -5.90 -8.79
CA ILE A 360 -9.51 -6.39 -7.93
C ILE A 360 -8.22 -6.50 -8.75
N GLY A 361 -8.29 -7.05 -9.96
CA GLY A 361 -7.14 -7.14 -10.85
C GLY A 361 -6.60 -5.77 -11.26
N LEU A 362 -7.46 -4.78 -11.49
CA LEU A 362 -7.04 -3.41 -11.81
C LEU A 362 -6.34 -2.72 -10.62
N ILE A 363 -6.78 -2.96 -9.38
CA ILE A 363 -6.08 -2.49 -8.18
C ILE A 363 -4.70 -3.14 -8.09
N LEU A 364 -4.58 -4.44 -8.36
CA LEU A 364 -3.30 -5.13 -8.35
C LEU A 364 -2.35 -4.60 -9.44
N PHE A 365 -2.85 -4.29 -10.64
CA PHE A 365 -2.04 -3.59 -11.66
C PHE A 365 -1.62 -2.20 -11.23
N MET A 366 -2.52 -1.45 -10.60
CA MET A 366 -2.24 -0.14 -10.02
C MET A 366 -1.11 -0.23 -8.98
N TRP A 367 -1.14 -1.27 -8.15
CA TRP A 367 -0.10 -1.60 -7.17
C TRP A 367 1.24 -1.98 -7.83
N ILE A 368 1.24 -2.88 -8.81
CA ILE A 368 2.45 -3.27 -9.54
C ILE A 368 3.11 -2.06 -10.21
N ALA A 369 2.31 -1.19 -10.84
CA ALA A 369 2.81 0.04 -11.43
C ALA A 369 3.45 0.95 -10.36
N ALA A 370 2.78 1.10 -9.21
CA ALA A 370 3.29 1.87 -8.09
C ALA A 370 4.65 1.33 -7.59
N LEU A 371 4.77 0.01 -7.42
CA LEU A 371 5.99 -0.68 -6.98
C LEU A 371 7.12 -0.65 -8.02
N SER A 372 6.79 -0.62 -9.31
CA SER A 372 7.76 -0.51 -10.41
C SER A 372 8.41 0.87 -10.53
N GLY A 373 8.10 1.77 -9.59
CA GLY A 373 8.62 3.13 -9.54
C GLY A 373 7.64 4.17 -10.06
N ALA A 374 6.40 3.84 -10.44
CA ALA A 374 5.44 4.89 -10.74
C ALA A 374 5.27 5.78 -9.51
N SER A 375 5.14 5.19 -8.31
CA SER A 375 4.97 5.91 -7.05
C SER A 375 6.11 5.63 -6.09
N VAL A 376 6.90 6.65 -5.78
CA VAL A 376 7.99 6.50 -4.81
C VAL A 376 7.43 6.23 -3.41
N PHE A 377 8.12 5.38 -2.64
CA PHE A 377 7.77 4.97 -1.27
C PHE A 377 6.43 4.23 -1.13
N CYS A 378 5.95 3.64 -2.22
CA CYS A 378 4.70 2.87 -2.24
C CYS A 378 4.79 1.57 -1.43
N ALA A 379 5.81 0.74 -1.66
CA ALA A 379 6.17 -0.30 -0.68
C ALA A 379 7.20 0.30 0.27
N GLY A 380 6.81 0.40 1.54
CA GLY A 380 7.73 0.75 2.61
C GLY A 380 8.41 -0.49 3.17
N TYR A 381 9.45 -0.21 3.93
CA TYR A 381 10.32 -1.11 4.66
C TYR A 381 9.66 -1.65 5.94
N GLU A 382 8.34 -1.52 6.05
CA GLU A 382 7.60 -1.56 7.30
C GLU A 382 6.26 -2.30 7.15
N VAL A 383 5.92 -3.09 8.18
CA VAL A 383 4.63 -3.77 8.30
C VAL A 383 3.57 -2.70 8.22
N SER A 384 2.75 -2.69 7.17
CA SER A 384 1.74 -1.65 6.97
C SER A 384 0.44 -2.22 6.47
N LEU A 385 -0.66 -1.58 6.85
CA LEU A 385 -2.00 -2.03 6.45
C LEU A 385 -2.14 -2.10 4.92
N ARG A 386 -1.55 -1.16 4.18
CA ARG A 386 -1.53 -1.20 2.71
C ARG A 386 -1.02 -2.53 2.16
N VAL A 387 0.11 -3.04 2.64
CA VAL A 387 0.69 -4.31 2.17
C VAL A 387 -0.23 -5.47 2.56
N LEU A 388 -0.75 -5.48 3.79
CA LEU A 388 -1.72 -6.49 4.23
C LEU A 388 -2.97 -6.52 3.33
N PHE A 389 -3.54 -5.37 2.98
CA PHE A 389 -4.72 -5.28 2.12
C PHE A 389 -4.46 -5.75 0.70
N ILE A 390 -3.28 -5.49 0.14
CA ILE A 390 -2.90 -6.04 -1.17
C ILE A 390 -2.82 -7.56 -1.11
N MET A 391 -2.22 -8.12 -0.06
CA MET A 391 -2.17 -9.58 0.13
C MET A 391 -3.57 -10.19 0.29
N ILE A 392 -4.49 -9.50 0.98
CA ILE A 392 -5.91 -9.87 1.04
C ILE A 392 -6.53 -9.86 -0.37
N LEU A 393 -6.24 -8.86 -1.20
CA LEU A 393 -6.77 -8.80 -2.57
C LEU A 393 -6.23 -9.95 -3.46
N ILE A 394 -4.96 -10.32 -3.30
CA ILE A 394 -4.37 -11.51 -3.96
C ILE A 394 -5.15 -12.76 -3.56
N GLY A 395 -5.36 -12.98 -2.26
CA GLY A 395 -6.13 -14.12 -1.75
C GLY A 395 -7.56 -14.15 -2.28
N ARG A 396 -8.23 -12.99 -2.31
CA ARG A 396 -9.60 -12.89 -2.81
C ARG A 396 -9.69 -13.13 -4.31
N SER A 397 -8.75 -12.59 -5.07
CA SER A 397 -8.64 -12.83 -6.51
C SER A 397 -8.52 -14.32 -6.82
N ALA A 398 -7.68 -15.03 -6.08
CA ALA A 398 -7.51 -16.46 -6.23
C ALA A 398 -8.80 -17.24 -5.96
N PHE A 399 -9.46 -16.94 -4.84
CA PHE A 399 -10.75 -17.55 -4.48
C PHE A 399 -11.80 -17.38 -5.58
N ILE A 400 -11.96 -16.16 -6.09
CA ILE A 400 -12.90 -15.85 -7.17
C ILE A 400 -12.58 -16.71 -8.40
N THR A 401 -11.32 -16.76 -8.81
CA THR A 401 -10.92 -17.50 -10.02
C THR A 401 -11.06 -19.01 -9.87
N ASP A 402 -10.87 -19.54 -8.67
CA ASP A 402 -11.06 -20.97 -8.40
C ASP A 402 -12.55 -21.32 -8.41
N GLN A 403 -13.43 -20.48 -7.86
CA GLN A 403 -14.88 -20.69 -7.96
C GLN A 403 -15.37 -20.73 -9.41
N TYR A 404 -14.88 -19.86 -10.29
CA TYR A 404 -15.26 -19.90 -11.71
C TYR A 404 -14.78 -21.16 -12.43
N ARG A 405 -13.63 -21.72 -12.03
CA ARG A 405 -13.12 -22.98 -12.61
C ARG A 405 -13.97 -24.17 -12.19
N PHE A 406 -14.34 -24.27 -10.92
CA PHE A 406 -15.13 -25.40 -10.42
C PHE A 406 -16.63 -25.28 -10.75
N GLY A 407 -17.17 -24.06 -10.79
CA GLY A 407 -18.57 -23.82 -11.20
C GLY A 407 -18.83 -24.07 -12.69
N GLN A 408 -17.80 -24.23 -13.53
CA GLN A 408 -17.95 -24.71 -14.91
C GLN A 408 -18.11 -26.23 -14.98
N PHE A 409 -17.48 -26.99 -14.07
CA PHE A 409 -17.63 -28.44 -14.00
C PHE A 409 -19.03 -28.88 -13.55
N ASP A 410 -19.66 -28.12 -12.65
CA ASP A 410 -21.03 -28.41 -12.19
C ASP A 410 -22.12 -28.03 -13.22
N SER A 411 -21.78 -27.31 -14.29
CA SER A 411 -22.71 -26.93 -15.36
C SER A 411 -22.60 -27.80 -16.63
N GLU A 412 -21.64 -28.72 -16.67
CA GLU A 412 -21.37 -29.64 -17.78
C GLU A 412 -21.69 -31.11 -17.43
N ILE A 413 -22.30 -31.35 -16.26
CA ILE A 413 -22.93 -32.63 -15.84
C ILE A 413 -24.43 -32.36 -15.72
#